data_AF-A0A7V9CCS3-F1
#
_entry.id   AF-A0A7V9CCS3-F1
#
_cell.length_a   1.000
_cell.length_b   1.000
_cell.length_c   1.000
_cell.angle_alpha   90.00
_cell.angle_beta   90.00
_cell.angle_gamma   90.00
#
_symmetry.space_group_name_H-M   'P 1'
#
loop_
_entity.id
_entity.type
_entity.pdbx_description
1 polymer ?
#
loop_
_entity_poly.entity_id
_entity_poly.type
_entity_poly.pdbx_seq_one_letter_code
_entity_poly.pdbx_strand_id
1 'polypeptide(L)'
;LKLVRASITGAGEGPLDPQQTVRRVVYLTAGAAATVALGPAVVLVLLLAGLMELALRRGPGGSETGAAAGPGLATLPALVWTAFKVGALSYGGGFVIIPLMQADAVEVNGWLSQAEFLNAVALGQITPGPVVQTVAAVGYGAAGIPGGALAALVAFAPSFALVIGLAPRFARLRDNPSARAFLDGAGPAAVGAILGAAVVLLDGVREPWQVAVLVVAGLALLSRRAGGVLVLLVAALLGVVVALAGGPLPAA
;
A
#
# COMPACT_ATOMS: atom_id res chain seq x y z
N LEU A 1 4.44 -32.46 -1.72
CA LEU A 1 4.52 -32.24 -0.25
C LEU A 1 5.80 -32.80 0.42
N LYS A 2 6.34 -33.98 0.03
CA LYS A 2 7.63 -34.49 0.60
C LYS A 2 8.90 -33.75 0.10
N LEU A 3 8.89 -33.21 -1.12
CA LEU A 3 10.04 -32.48 -1.71
C LEU A 3 10.26 -31.07 -1.12
N VAL A 4 9.20 -30.39 -0.68
CA VAL A 4 9.32 -29.08 0.01
C VAL A 4 9.85 -29.27 1.44
N ARG A 5 9.54 -30.40 2.09
CA ARG A 5 10.03 -30.71 3.45
C ARG A 5 11.53 -30.97 3.48
N ALA A 6 12.11 -31.54 2.41
CA ALA A 6 13.54 -31.78 2.32
C ALA A 6 14.37 -30.49 2.18
N SER A 7 13.85 -29.48 1.47
CA SER A 7 14.52 -28.17 1.31
C SER A 7 14.64 -27.38 2.61
N ILE A 8 13.66 -27.51 3.51
CA ILE A 8 13.64 -26.80 4.80
C ILE A 8 14.51 -27.52 5.85
N THR A 9 14.78 -28.82 5.68
CA THR A 9 15.58 -29.61 6.64
C THR A 9 17.08 -29.63 6.30
N GLY A 10 17.47 -29.21 5.08
CA GLY A 10 18.86 -29.20 4.61
C GLY A 10 19.59 -27.85 4.73
N ALA A 11 18.92 -26.77 5.13
CA ALA A 11 19.52 -25.44 5.21
C ALA A 11 20.05 -25.13 6.62
N GLY A 12 21.15 -25.82 6.97
CA GLY A 12 22.22 -25.27 7.82
C GLY A 12 21.86 -24.91 9.26
N GLU A 13 21.80 -25.91 10.14
CA GLU A 13 22.25 -25.74 11.52
C GLU A 13 23.78 -25.79 11.55
N GLY A 14 24.41 -24.72 11.05
CA GLY A 14 25.77 -24.35 11.42
C GLY A 14 25.70 -23.17 12.39
N PRO A 15 26.64 -23.03 13.34
CA PRO A 15 26.66 -21.86 14.20
C PRO A 15 26.67 -20.60 13.32
N LEU A 16 25.65 -19.74 13.51
CA LEU A 16 25.51 -18.50 12.76
C LEU A 16 26.81 -17.69 12.92
N ASP A 17 27.44 -17.35 11.80
CA ASP A 17 28.66 -16.54 11.76
C ASP A 17 28.45 -15.26 12.61
N PRO A 18 29.25 -15.02 13.66
CA PRO A 18 29.07 -13.90 14.57
C PRO A 18 28.95 -12.56 13.83
N GLN A 19 29.64 -12.43 12.69
CA GLN A 19 29.57 -11.22 11.85
C GLN A 19 28.20 -11.01 11.19
N GLN A 20 27.46 -12.05 10.80
CA GLN A 20 26.12 -11.90 10.21
C GLN A 20 25.07 -11.53 11.25
N THR A 21 25.17 -12.08 12.46
CA THR A 21 24.31 -11.72 13.59
C THR A 21 24.59 -10.28 14.02
N VAL A 22 25.86 -9.89 14.10
CA VAL A 22 26.25 -8.50 14.37
C VAL A 22 25.75 -7.56 13.26
N ARG A 23 25.85 -7.92 11.97
CA ARG A 23 25.31 -7.08 10.88
C ARG A 23 23.79 -6.93 10.97
N ARG A 24 23.06 -8.00 11.29
CA ARG A 24 21.59 -7.96 11.46
C ARG A 24 21.20 -7.13 12.67
N VAL A 25 21.89 -7.29 13.80
CA VAL A 25 21.66 -6.47 14.99
C VAL A 25 22.00 -5.02 14.69
N VAL A 26 23.13 -4.73 14.03
CA VAL A 26 23.53 -3.37 13.62
C VAL A 26 22.53 -2.75 12.65
N TYR A 27 21.99 -3.50 11.67
CA TYR A 27 20.94 -2.97 10.78
C TYR A 27 19.59 -2.80 11.46
N LEU A 28 19.24 -3.68 12.40
CA LEU A 28 18.01 -3.55 13.19
C LEU A 28 18.11 -2.39 14.19
N THR A 29 19.26 -2.21 14.83
CA THR A 29 19.51 -1.09 15.75
C THR A 29 19.75 0.21 15.00
N ALA A 30 20.37 0.21 13.83
CA ALA A 30 20.51 1.40 12.98
C ALA A 30 19.19 1.75 12.28
N GLY A 31 18.36 0.77 11.93
CA GLY A 31 17.01 0.98 11.42
C GLY A 31 16.07 1.50 12.50
N ALA A 32 16.15 0.95 13.72
CA ALA A 32 15.43 1.45 14.90
C ALA A 32 15.98 2.81 15.36
N ALA A 33 17.28 3.05 15.29
CA ALA A 33 17.88 4.34 15.58
C ALA A 33 17.59 5.35 14.47
N ALA A 34 17.41 4.94 13.21
CA ALA A 34 16.96 5.82 12.14
C ALA A 34 15.48 6.18 12.30
N THR A 35 14.61 5.24 12.68
CA THR A 35 13.21 5.56 13.00
C THR A 35 13.08 6.43 14.25
N VAL A 36 13.98 6.29 15.23
CA VAL A 36 13.99 7.10 16.47
C VAL A 36 14.71 8.45 16.29
N ALA A 37 15.75 8.54 15.45
CA ALA A 37 16.51 9.77 15.23
C ALA A 37 15.99 10.64 14.08
N LEU A 38 15.28 10.08 13.08
CA LEU A 38 14.74 10.85 11.96
C LEU A 38 13.27 11.26 12.12
N GLY A 39 12.52 10.70 13.07
CA GLY A 39 11.18 11.17 13.43
C GLY A 39 10.30 11.62 12.23
N PRO A 40 9.63 12.78 12.30
CA PRO A 40 8.76 13.33 11.25
C PRO A 40 9.45 13.65 9.90
N ALA A 41 10.78 13.51 9.79
CA ALA A 41 11.53 13.96 8.61
C ALA A 41 11.30 13.11 7.37
N VAL A 42 10.90 11.83 7.49
CA VAL A 42 10.52 11.02 6.32
C VAL A 42 9.22 11.53 5.70
N VAL A 43 8.27 11.95 6.55
CA VAL A 43 7.06 12.66 6.13
C VAL A 43 7.43 14.01 5.53
N LEU A 44 8.44 14.71 6.07
CA LEU A 44 8.94 15.98 5.55
C LEU A 44 9.67 15.83 4.20
N VAL A 45 10.36 14.72 3.94
CA VAL A 45 10.97 14.40 2.62
C VAL A 45 9.88 14.08 1.60
N LEU A 46 8.84 13.33 1.99
CA LEU A 46 7.66 13.06 1.15
C LEU A 46 6.82 14.34 0.91
N LEU A 47 6.67 15.20 1.92
CA LEU A 47 5.98 16.49 1.84
C LEU A 47 6.79 17.51 1.06
N LEU A 48 8.12 17.54 1.15
CA LEU A 48 8.98 18.42 0.35
C LEU A 48 9.01 17.97 -1.11
N ALA A 49 9.03 16.66 -1.38
CA ALA A 49 8.84 16.14 -2.73
C ALA A 49 7.45 16.52 -3.27
N GLY A 50 6.39 16.37 -2.46
CA GLY A 50 5.03 16.75 -2.81
C GLY A 50 4.80 18.26 -2.98
N LEU A 51 5.37 19.10 -2.11
CA LEU A 51 5.30 20.57 -2.19
C LEU A 51 6.14 21.11 -3.34
N MET A 52 7.27 20.48 -3.64
CA MET A 52 8.09 20.81 -4.81
C MET A 52 7.31 20.52 -6.10
N GLU A 53 6.50 19.46 -6.13
CA GLU A 53 5.63 19.12 -7.26
C GLU A 53 4.36 19.99 -7.34
N LEU A 54 3.84 20.46 -6.20
CA LEU A 54 2.72 21.40 -6.11
C LEU A 54 3.13 22.85 -6.48
N ALA A 55 4.36 23.24 -6.16
CA ALA A 55 4.93 24.53 -6.54
C ALA A 55 5.21 24.60 -8.06
N LEU A 56 5.50 23.46 -8.70
CA LEU A 56 5.71 23.36 -10.16
C LEU A 56 4.40 23.39 -10.98
N ARG A 57 3.22 23.36 -10.34
CA ARG A 57 1.92 23.26 -11.03
C ARG A 57 0.90 24.36 -10.70
N ARG A 58 1.28 25.43 -10.01
CA ARG A 58 0.34 26.54 -9.78
C ARG A 58 0.13 27.38 -11.05
N GLY A 59 -0.94 27.06 -11.76
CA GLY A 59 -1.65 27.90 -12.75
C GLY A 59 -3.15 27.57 -12.70
N PRO A 60 -4.04 28.55 -12.98
CA PRO A 60 -5.18 28.88 -12.12
C PRO A 60 -6.45 28.06 -12.38
N GLY A 61 -7.24 27.91 -11.32
CA GLY A 61 -8.46 27.11 -11.26
C GLY A 61 -9.63 27.63 -12.10
N GLY A 62 -10.69 26.84 -12.08
CA GLY A 62 -12.00 27.27 -12.56
C GLY A 62 -12.99 26.14 -12.82
N SER A 63 -13.96 26.06 -11.90
CA SER A 63 -15.41 25.89 -12.17
C SER A 63 -16.01 24.49 -12.35
N GLU A 64 -17.00 24.32 -11.48
CA GLU A 64 -18.08 23.34 -11.40
C GLU A 64 -18.75 23.02 -12.75
N THR A 65 -19.09 21.76 -12.97
CA THR A 65 -20.48 21.30 -13.17
C THR A 65 -20.51 19.79 -13.40
N GLY A 66 -21.38 19.10 -12.66
CA GLY A 66 -21.71 17.72 -12.93
C GLY A 66 -22.44 17.59 -14.27
N ALA A 67 -21.97 16.70 -15.12
CA ALA A 67 -22.75 16.09 -16.18
C ALA A 67 -22.02 14.84 -16.64
N ALA A 68 -22.75 13.73 -16.70
CA ALA A 68 -22.33 12.53 -17.40
C ALA A 68 -21.96 12.89 -18.85
N ALA A 69 -20.66 13.06 -19.11
CA ALA A 69 -20.14 13.35 -20.44
C ALA A 69 -19.59 12.04 -21.03
N GLY A 70 -20.15 11.62 -22.17
CA GLY A 70 -19.50 10.65 -23.04
C GLY A 70 -18.03 11.04 -23.30
N PRO A 71 -17.18 10.09 -23.74
CA PRO A 71 -15.73 10.18 -23.63
C PRO A 71 -15.20 11.51 -24.17
N GLY A 72 -15.02 12.47 -23.27
CA GLY A 72 -14.39 13.74 -23.58
C GLY A 72 -12.91 13.48 -23.76
N LEU A 73 -12.29 14.09 -24.77
CA LEU A 73 -10.84 14.01 -24.98
C LEU A 73 -10.04 14.42 -23.73
N ALA A 74 -10.64 15.19 -22.80
CA ALA A 74 -10.05 15.59 -21.53
C ALA A 74 -10.06 14.47 -20.46
N THR A 75 -10.95 13.49 -20.55
CA THR A 75 -11.10 12.40 -19.57
C THR A 75 -9.99 11.36 -19.73
N LEU A 76 -9.51 11.13 -20.96
CA LEU A 76 -8.50 10.10 -21.25
C LEU A 76 -7.13 10.39 -20.62
N PRO A 77 -6.55 11.61 -20.71
CA PRO A 77 -5.28 11.92 -20.06
C PRO A 77 -5.35 11.76 -18.53
N ALA A 78 -6.44 12.22 -17.92
CA ALA A 78 -6.64 12.10 -16.48
C ALA A 78 -6.80 10.62 -16.06
N LEU A 79 -7.50 9.81 -16.86
CA LEU A 79 -7.62 8.37 -16.65
C LEU A 79 -6.27 7.65 -16.78
N VAL A 80 -5.48 7.98 -17.80
CA VAL A 80 -4.13 7.44 -17.99
C VAL A 80 -3.25 7.80 -16.80
N TRP A 81 -3.27 9.06 -16.36
CA TRP A 81 -2.48 9.51 -15.22
C TRP A 81 -2.88 8.78 -13.93
N THR A 82 -4.18 8.66 -13.66
CA THR A 82 -4.72 7.95 -12.50
C THR A 82 -4.31 6.47 -12.53
N ALA A 83 -4.52 5.79 -13.66
CA ALA A 83 -4.15 4.38 -13.83
C ALA A 83 -2.64 4.17 -13.70
N PHE A 84 -1.83 5.08 -14.26
CA PHE A 84 -0.36 5.00 -14.17
C PHE A 84 0.11 5.22 -12.73
N LYS A 85 -0.42 6.23 -12.03
CA LYS A 85 -0.15 6.47 -10.60
C LYS A 85 -0.46 5.23 -9.78
N VAL A 86 -1.64 4.64 -9.97
CA VAL A 86 -2.02 3.41 -9.26
C VAL A 86 -1.05 2.29 -9.60
N GLY A 87 -0.77 2.05 -10.87
CA GLY A 87 0.18 1.00 -11.30
C GLY A 87 1.60 1.16 -10.77
N ALA A 88 2.09 2.40 -10.67
CA ALA A 88 3.46 2.69 -10.25
C ALA A 88 3.61 2.81 -8.71
N LEU A 89 2.56 3.25 -8.01
CA LEU A 89 2.59 3.56 -6.58
C LEU A 89 1.86 2.53 -5.70
N SER A 90 1.35 1.44 -6.29
CA SER A 90 0.75 0.32 -5.56
C SER A 90 1.80 -0.46 -4.77
N TYR A 91 2.28 0.11 -3.68
CA TYR A 91 3.20 -0.52 -2.73
C TYR A 91 2.49 -0.72 -1.39
N GLY A 92 2.56 -1.92 -0.80
CA GLY A 92 1.85 -2.25 0.44
C GLY A 92 0.60 -3.13 0.28
N GLY A 93 0.35 -3.66 -0.91
CA GLY A 93 -0.74 -4.62 -1.19
C GLY A 93 -1.89 -4.00 -1.97
N GLY A 94 -2.78 -4.86 -2.47
CA GLY A 94 -3.82 -4.47 -3.42
C GLY A 94 -4.82 -3.42 -2.91
N PHE A 95 -4.94 -3.21 -1.60
CA PHE A 95 -5.91 -2.29 -1.00
C PHE A 95 -5.48 -0.82 -1.00
N VAL A 96 -4.18 -0.53 -1.18
CA VAL A 96 -3.69 0.86 -1.24
C VAL A 96 -4.26 1.63 -2.44
N ILE A 97 -4.69 0.91 -3.47
CA ILE A 97 -5.24 1.50 -4.68
C ILE A 97 -6.59 2.17 -4.44
N ILE A 98 -7.37 1.67 -3.49
CA ILE A 98 -8.76 2.10 -3.27
C ILE A 98 -8.78 3.58 -2.86
N PRO A 99 -8.08 4.02 -1.81
CA PRO A 99 -8.07 5.44 -1.46
C PRO A 99 -7.43 6.32 -2.54
N LEU A 100 -6.38 5.83 -3.22
CA LEU A 100 -5.71 6.58 -4.28
C LEU A 100 -6.64 6.83 -5.48
N MET A 101 -7.43 5.82 -5.84
CA MET A 101 -8.42 5.91 -6.90
C MET A 101 -9.67 6.67 -6.49
N GLN A 102 -10.11 6.56 -5.24
CA GLN A 102 -11.29 7.27 -4.75
C GLN A 102 -11.06 8.78 -4.84
N ALA A 103 -9.89 9.26 -4.40
CA ALA A 103 -9.52 10.67 -4.51
C ALA A 103 -9.58 11.15 -5.98
N ASP A 104 -8.98 10.41 -6.91
CA ASP A 104 -8.97 10.83 -8.31
C ASP A 104 -10.34 10.67 -8.99
N ALA A 105 -11.04 9.55 -8.79
CA ALA A 105 -12.26 9.20 -9.51
C ALA A 105 -13.52 9.87 -8.95
N VAL A 106 -13.58 10.14 -7.64
CA VAL A 106 -14.73 10.74 -6.97
C VAL A 106 -14.48 12.22 -6.67
N GLU A 107 -13.34 12.55 -6.04
CA GLU A 107 -13.12 13.92 -5.51
C GLU A 107 -12.57 14.87 -6.57
N VAL A 108 -11.56 14.45 -7.35
CA VAL A 108 -10.86 15.35 -8.30
C VAL A 108 -11.58 15.40 -9.65
N ASN A 109 -11.85 14.25 -10.25
CA ASN A 109 -12.38 14.20 -11.62
C ASN A 109 -13.90 13.96 -11.68
N GLY A 110 -14.53 13.52 -10.59
CA GLY A 110 -15.98 13.31 -10.50
C GLY A 110 -16.55 12.32 -11.52
N TRP A 111 -15.77 11.31 -11.93
CA TRP A 111 -16.22 10.28 -12.87
C TRP A 111 -17.28 9.36 -12.27
N LEU A 112 -17.23 9.16 -10.95
CA LEU A 112 -18.10 8.26 -10.21
C LEU A 112 -18.58 8.95 -8.95
N SER A 113 -19.83 8.72 -8.58
CA SER A 113 -20.30 8.95 -7.22
C SER A 113 -19.63 7.98 -6.25
N GLN A 114 -19.68 8.30 -4.95
CA GLN A 114 -19.16 7.42 -3.90
C GLN A 114 -19.79 6.00 -3.98
N ALA A 115 -21.09 5.91 -4.25
CA ALA A 115 -21.79 4.63 -4.36
C ALA A 115 -21.35 3.84 -5.59
N GLU A 116 -21.17 4.50 -6.74
CA GLU A 116 -20.68 3.86 -7.97
C GLU A 116 -19.23 3.40 -7.82
N PHE A 117 -18.39 4.19 -7.13
CA PHE A 117 -17.03 3.79 -6.82
C PHE A 117 -17.00 2.53 -5.94
N LEU A 118 -17.82 2.47 -4.89
CA LEU A 118 -17.94 1.27 -4.06
C LEU A 118 -18.43 0.05 -4.85
N ASN A 119 -19.36 0.24 -5.78
CA ASN A 119 -19.79 -0.84 -6.69
C ASN A 119 -18.66 -1.29 -7.62
N ALA A 120 -17.83 -0.37 -8.12
CA ALA A 120 -16.67 -0.69 -8.93
C ALA A 120 -15.61 -1.47 -8.13
N VAL A 121 -15.37 -1.09 -6.87
CA VAL A 121 -14.52 -1.85 -5.94
C VAL A 121 -15.10 -3.25 -5.70
N ALA A 122 -16.39 -3.36 -5.41
CA ALA A 122 -17.04 -4.65 -5.22
C ALA A 122 -16.91 -5.56 -6.45
N LEU A 123 -17.07 -4.98 -7.65
CA LEU A 123 -16.87 -5.69 -8.91
C LEU A 123 -15.41 -6.15 -9.08
N GLY A 124 -14.43 -5.32 -8.73
CA GLY A 124 -13.02 -5.72 -8.76
C GLY A 124 -12.68 -6.85 -7.77
N GLN A 125 -13.40 -6.96 -6.66
CA GLN A 125 -13.19 -8.00 -5.64
C GLN A 125 -13.95 -9.30 -5.94
N ILE A 126 -15.08 -9.24 -6.66
CA ILE A 126 -15.82 -10.44 -7.08
C ILE A 126 -15.10 -11.14 -8.25
N THR A 127 -14.40 -10.38 -9.09
CA THR A 127 -13.59 -10.94 -10.16
C THR A 127 -12.34 -11.61 -9.60
N PRO A 128 -12.09 -12.89 -9.90
CA PRO A 128 -10.86 -13.55 -9.45
C PRO A 128 -9.65 -12.86 -10.08
N GLY A 129 -8.78 -12.29 -9.25
CA GLY A 129 -7.61 -11.56 -9.73
C GLY A 129 -6.95 -10.68 -8.66
N PRO A 130 -5.91 -9.93 -9.04
CA PRO A 130 -5.37 -8.90 -8.18
C PRO A 130 -6.38 -7.76 -8.00
N VAL A 131 -6.45 -7.20 -6.79
CA VAL A 131 -7.32 -6.06 -6.46
C VAL A 131 -7.14 -4.89 -7.44
N VAL A 132 -5.94 -4.74 -8.02
CA VAL A 132 -5.59 -3.77 -9.07
C VAL A 132 -6.55 -3.81 -10.28
N GLN A 133 -7.24 -4.92 -10.55
CA GLN A 133 -8.26 -4.99 -11.60
C GLN A 133 -9.44 -4.02 -11.38
N THR A 134 -9.66 -3.54 -10.15
CA THR A 134 -10.62 -2.48 -9.84
C THR A 134 -10.42 -1.23 -10.71
N VAL A 135 -9.18 -0.96 -11.16
CA VAL A 135 -8.85 0.12 -12.09
C VAL A 135 -9.62 0.02 -13.41
N ALA A 136 -9.86 -1.19 -13.91
CA ALA A 136 -10.63 -1.40 -15.12
C ALA A 136 -12.11 -1.03 -14.94
N ALA A 137 -12.70 -1.36 -13.79
CA ALA A 137 -14.09 -1.02 -13.47
C ALA A 137 -14.29 0.50 -13.31
N VAL A 138 -13.32 1.18 -12.67
CA VAL A 138 -13.34 2.64 -12.55
C VAL A 138 -13.09 3.33 -13.90
N GLY A 139 -12.18 2.80 -14.72
CA GLY A 139 -11.98 3.28 -16.09
C GLY A 139 -13.21 3.08 -16.98
N TYR A 140 -13.96 2.00 -16.74
CA TYR A 140 -15.26 1.80 -17.39
C TYR A 140 -16.28 2.86 -16.98
N GLY A 141 -16.33 3.21 -15.69
CA GLY A 141 -17.17 4.32 -15.22
C GLY A 141 -16.78 5.67 -15.84
N ALA A 142 -15.48 5.90 -16.07
CA ALA A 142 -14.98 7.16 -16.60
C ALA A 142 -15.19 7.34 -18.12
N ALA A 143 -14.99 6.30 -18.94
CA ALA A 143 -15.03 6.42 -20.40
C ALA A 143 -15.56 5.16 -21.11
N GLY A 144 -16.40 4.37 -20.45
CA GLY A 144 -16.99 3.14 -20.98
C GLY A 144 -15.98 2.04 -21.26
N ILE A 145 -16.31 1.09 -22.13
CA ILE A 145 -15.44 -0.04 -22.51
C ILE A 145 -14.01 0.39 -22.90
N PRO A 146 -13.78 1.39 -23.77
CA PRO A 146 -12.42 1.79 -24.12
C PRO A 146 -11.67 2.40 -22.92
N GLY A 147 -12.37 3.12 -22.03
CA GLY A 147 -11.80 3.60 -20.77
C GLY A 147 -11.33 2.47 -19.86
N GLY A 148 -12.17 1.45 -19.67
CA GLY A 148 -11.81 0.29 -18.85
C GLY A 148 -10.60 -0.49 -19.38
N ALA A 149 -10.55 -0.72 -20.71
CA ALA A 149 -9.42 -1.38 -21.35
C ALA A 149 -8.12 -0.56 -21.25
N LEU A 150 -8.21 0.75 -21.49
CA LEU A 150 -7.07 1.67 -21.38
C LEU A 150 -6.55 1.72 -19.93
N ALA A 151 -7.44 1.87 -18.96
CA ALA A 151 -7.09 1.94 -17.54
C ALA A 151 -6.39 0.66 -17.09
N ALA A 152 -6.89 -0.52 -17.49
CA ALA A 152 -6.25 -1.80 -17.20
C ALA A 152 -4.84 -1.86 -17.80
N LEU A 153 -4.69 -1.54 -19.09
CA LEU A 153 -3.41 -1.60 -19.78
C LEU A 153 -2.37 -0.67 -19.14
N VAL A 154 -2.77 0.56 -18.83
CA VAL A 154 -1.89 1.58 -18.24
C VAL A 154 -1.53 1.25 -16.79
N ALA A 155 -2.44 0.67 -16.02
CA ALA A 155 -2.15 0.24 -14.64
C ALA A 155 -1.08 -0.86 -14.59
N PHE A 156 -1.05 -1.78 -15.56
CA PHE A 156 -0.01 -2.81 -15.61
C PHE A 156 1.26 -2.38 -16.36
N ALA A 157 1.18 -1.34 -17.19
CA ALA A 157 2.29 -0.83 -17.98
C ALA A 157 3.59 -0.56 -17.17
N PRO A 158 3.59 0.12 -16.01
CA PRO A 158 4.84 0.37 -15.27
C PRO A 158 5.52 -0.93 -14.82
N SER A 159 4.74 -1.91 -14.36
CA SER A 159 5.28 -3.22 -13.97
C SER A 159 5.84 -3.98 -15.17
N PHE A 160 5.11 -4.01 -16.30
CA PHE A 160 5.61 -4.64 -17.53
C PHE A 160 6.87 -3.95 -18.07
N ALA A 161 6.90 -2.61 -18.07
CA ALA A 161 8.05 -1.83 -18.52
C ALA A 161 9.29 -2.13 -17.66
N LEU A 162 9.12 -2.22 -16.34
CA LEU A 162 10.20 -2.63 -15.43
C LEU A 162 10.69 -4.04 -15.74
N VAL A 163 9.79 -5.01 -15.88
CA VAL A 163 10.18 -6.40 -16.17
C VAL A 163 10.89 -6.50 -17.52
N ILE A 164 10.34 -5.93 -18.59
CA ILE A 164 10.93 -5.99 -19.93
C ILE A 164 12.27 -5.24 -19.96
N GLY A 165 12.36 -4.08 -19.32
CA GLY A 165 13.59 -3.27 -19.29
C GLY A 165 14.71 -3.91 -18.48
N LEU A 166 14.36 -4.61 -17.40
CA LEU A 166 15.31 -5.19 -16.44
C LEU A 166 15.66 -6.65 -16.75
N ALA A 167 14.76 -7.43 -17.37
CA ALA A 167 14.97 -8.83 -17.71
C ALA A 167 16.31 -9.13 -18.42
N PRO A 168 16.68 -8.45 -19.53
CA PRO A 168 17.94 -8.73 -20.23
C PRO A 168 19.18 -8.31 -19.43
N ARG A 169 19.02 -7.40 -18.46
CA ARG A 169 20.10 -6.90 -17.59
C ARG A 169 20.13 -7.57 -16.23
N PHE A 170 19.17 -8.46 -15.95
CA PHE A 170 18.95 -9.02 -14.62
C PHE A 170 20.17 -9.79 -14.12
N ALA A 171 20.83 -10.58 -14.97
CA ALA A 171 22.05 -11.29 -14.61
C ALA A 171 23.17 -10.34 -14.18
N ARG A 172 23.41 -9.25 -14.93
CA ARG A 172 24.41 -8.23 -14.59
C ARG A 172 24.06 -7.44 -13.34
N LEU A 173 22.76 -7.21 -13.10
CA LEU A 173 22.27 -6.50 -11.92
C LEU A 173 22.42 -7.37 -10.66
N ARG A 174 22.19 -8.69 -10.79
CA ARG A 174 22.37 -9.66 -9.71
C ARG A 174 23.84 -9.80 -9.29
N ASP A 175 24.75 -9.70 -10.25
CA ASP A 175 26.19 -9.84 -10.00
C ASP A 175 26.84 -8.51 -9.56
N ASN A 176 26.12 -7.39 -9.61
CA ASN A 176 26.58 -6.08 -9.13
C ASN A 176 26.34 -5.92 -7.61
N PRO A 177 27.39 -5.75 -6.79
CA PRO A 177 27.27 -5.62 -5.34
C PRO A 177 26.40 -4.43 -4.89
N SER A 178 26.48 -3.30 -5.60
CA SER A 178 25.72 -2.08 -5.25
C SER A 178 24.23 -2.23 -5.51
N ALA A 179 23.86 -2.88 -6.63
CA ALA A 179 22.46 -3.14 -6.93
C ALA A 179 21.86 -4.15 -5.94
N ARG A 180 22.64 -5.17 -5.54
CA ARG A 180 22.22 -6.11 -4.51
C ARG A 180 22.04 -5.44 -3.15
N ALA A 181 22.96 -4.56 -2.74
CA ALA A 181 22.83 -3.79 -1.50
C ALA A 181 21.58 -2.88 -1.50
N PHE A 182 21.25 -2.24 -2.62
CA PHE A 182 20.03 -1.45 -2.76
C PHE A 182 18.77 -2.32 -2.59
N LEU A 183 18.71 -3.46 -3.28
CA LEU A 183 17.57 -4.39 -3.19
C LEU A 183 17.42 -4.99 -1.79
N ASP A 184 18.54 -5.32 -1.13
CA ASP A 184 18.55 -5.81 0.25
C ASP A 184 18.03 -4.75 1.23
N GLY A 185 18.23 -3.46 0.94
CA GLY A 185 17.70 -2.33 1.73
C GLY A 185 16.20 -2.05 1.51
N ALA A 186 15.64 -2.46 0.37
CA ALA A 186 14.23 -2.20 0.04
C ALA A 186 13.26 -2.92 1.00
N GLY A 187 13.59 -4.14 1.44
CA GLY A 187 12.77 -4.91 2.38
C GLY A 187 12.60 -4.20 3.74
N PRO A 188 13.70 -3.86 4.44
CA PRO A 188 13.65 -3.07 5.67
C PRO A 188 12.98 -1.70 5.49
N ALA A 189 13.20 -1.02 4.36
CA ALA A 189 12.54 0.25 4.07
C ALA A 189 11.01 0.11 3.98
N ALA A 190 10.52 -0.96 3.35
CA ALA A 190 9.09 -1.27 3.29
C ALA A 190 8.48 -1.51 4.69
N VAL A 191 9.19 -2.25 5.54
CA VAL A 191 8.78 -2.46 6.94
C VAL A 191 8.72 -1.14 7.70
N GLY A 192 9.73 -0.28 7.54
CA GLY A 192 9.74 1.06 8.12
C GLY A 192 8.57 1.92 7.66
N ALA A 193 8.23 1.89 6.37
CA ALA A 193 7.07 2.61 5.83
C ALA A 193 5.74 2.12 6.41
N ILE A 194 5.57 0.80 6.56
CA ILE A 194 4.38 0.19 7.20
C ILE A 194 4.28 0.63 8.66
N LEU A 195 5.39 0.63 9.40
CA LEU A 195 5.42 1.12 10.78
C LEU A 195 5.09 2.62 10.85
N GLY A 196 5.59 3.42 9.92
CA GLY A 196 5.25 4.84 9.83
C GLY A 196 3.75 5.08 9.61
N ALA A 197 3.12 4.30 8.73
CA ALA A 197 1.67 4.33 8.55
C ALA A 197 0.93 3.87 9.82
N ALA A 198 1.44 2.85 10.51
CA ALA A 198 0.88 2.40 11.77
C ALA A 198 0.92 3.47 12.86
N VAL A 199 1.97 4.30 12.90
CA VAL A 199 2.06 5.44 13.84
C VAL A 199 0.95 6.47 13.59
N VAL A 200 0.67 6.81 12.33
CA VAL A 200 -0.44 7.72 11.99
C VAL A 200 -1.78 7.14 12.43
N LEU A 201 -1.96 5.83 12.31
CA LEU A 201 -3.16 5.13 12.77
C LEU A 201 -3.31 5.11 14.30
N LEU A 202 -2.21 5.27 15.07
CA LEU A 202 -2.28 5.32 16.53
C LEU A 202 -3.01 6.57 17.04
N ASP A 203 -3.08 7.64 16.26
CA ASP A 203 -3.85 8.85 16.64
C ASP A 203 -5.35 8.56 16.83
N GLY A 204 -5.85 7.46 16.24
CA GLY A 204 -7.21 6.97 16.45
C GLY A 204 -7.43 6.23 17.78
N VAL A 205 -6.37 5.89 18.51
CA VAL A 205 -6.42 5.16 19.79
C VAL A 205 -6.46 6.18 20.93
N ARG A 206 -7.64 6.39 21.51
CA ARG A 206 -7.86 7.41 22.55
C ARG A 206 -8.08 6.82 23.94
N GLU A 207 -8.48 5.56 24.02
CA GLU A 207 -8.89 4.93 25.27
C GLU A 207 -7.92 3.84 25.75
N PRO A 208 -7.72 3.66 27.07
CA PRO A 208 -6.76 2.69 27.60
C PRO A 208 -7.13 1.23 27.27
N TRP A 209 -8.41 0.92 27.11
CA TRP A 209 -8.86 -0.42 26.70
C TRP A 209 -8.46 -0.73 25.24
N GLN A 210 -8.44 0.27 24.37
CA GLN A 210 -8.02 0.11 22.96
C GLN A 210 -6.52 -0.19 22.89
N VAL A 211 -5.71 0.46 23.73
CA VAL A 211 -4.27 0.18 23.85
C VAL A 211 -4.05 -1.27 24.31
N ALA A 212 -4.82 -1.74 25.30
CA ALA A 212 -4.71 -3.13 25.76
C ALA A 212 -5.04 -4.13 24.65
N VAL A 213 -6.12 -3.92 23.90
CA VAL A 213 -6.48 -4.76 22.74
C VAL A 213 -5.38 -4.73 21.69
N LEU A 214 -4.84 -3.56 21.36
CA LEU A 214 -3.77 -3.39 20.38
C LEU A 214 -2.50 -4.15 20.77
N VAL A 215 -2.07 -4.03 22.03
CA VAL A 215 -0.87 -4.71 22.54
C VAL A 215 -1.06 -6.22 22.52
N VAL A 216 -2.22 -6.71 22.99
CA VAL A 216 -2.55 -8.15 22.99
C VAL A 216 -2.61 -8.69 21.56
N ALA A 217 -3.25 -7.97 20.64
CA ALA A 217 -3.31 -8.34 19.23
C ALA A 217 -1.92 -8.37 18.58
N GLY A 218 -1.07 -7.37 18.86
CA GLY A 218 0.31 -7.31 18.38
C GLY A 218 1.15 -8.49 18.87
N LEU A 219 1.09 -8.80 20.17
CA LEU A 219 1.76 -9.97 20.75
C LEU A 219 1.24 -11.29 20.16
N ALA A 220 -0.07 -11.41 19.97
CA ALA A 220 -0.68 -12.58 19.34
C ALA A 220 -0.19 -12.79 17.90
N LEU A 221 -0.10 -11.73 17.10
CA LEU A 221 0.42 -11.79 15.73
C LEU A 221 1.91 -12.17 15.69
N LEU A 222 2.72 -11.63 16.60
CA LEU A 222 4.14 -11.94 16.70
C LEU A 222 4.41 -13.38 17.16
N SER A 223 3.50 -13.97 17.93
CA SER A 223 3.64 -15.36 18.42
C SER A 223 3.57 -16.44 17.33
N ARG A 224 3.31 -16.07 16.05
CA ARG A 224 3.21 -16.95 14.87
C ARG A 224 2.22 -18.12 14.99
N ARG A 225 1.42 -18.18 16.06
CA ARG A 225 0.43 -19.25 16.30
C ARG A 225 -1.01 -18.84 16.00
N ALA A 226 -1.27 -17.56 15.78
CA ALA A 226 -2.60 -17.05 15.47
C ALA A 226 -2.66 -16.58 14.01
N GLY A 227 -3.69 -17.01 13.28
CA GLY A 227 -3.97 -16.47 11.95
C GLY A 227 -4.39 -15.00 12.06
N GLY A 228 -3.85 -14.13 11.21
CA GLY A 228 -4.12 -12.68 11.28
C GLY A 228 -5.61 -12.33 11.22
N VAL A 229 -6.39 -13.09 10.45
CA VAL A 229 -7.85 -12.96 10.36
C VAL A 229 -8.53 -13.21 11.72
N LEU A 230 -8.10 -14.24 12.46
CA LEU A 230 -8.71 -14.58 13.75
C LEU A 230 -8.40 -13.52 14.81
N VAL A 231 -7.18 -13.00 14.82
CA VAL A 231 -6.80 -11.89 15.72
C VAL A 231 -7.64 -10.65 15.43
N LEU A 232 -7.84 -10.30 14.16
CA LEU A 232 -8.69 -9.18 13.75
C LEU A 232 -10.15 -9.37 14.17
N LEU A 233 -10.71 -10.57 13.97
CA LEU A 233 -12.09 -10.87 14.35
C LEU A 233 -12.30 -10.78 15.87
N VAL A 234 -11.37 -11.31 16.67
CA VAL A 234 -11.45 -11.23 18.14
C VAL A 234 -11.33 -9.79 18.61
N ALA A 235 -10.39 -9.01 18.05
CA ALA A 235 -10.24 -7.59 18.38
C ALA A 235 -11.50 -6.79 18.03
N ALA A 236 -12.09 -7.03 16.85
CA ALA A 236 -13.33 -6.40 16.42
C ALA A 236 -14.51 -6.77 17.34
N LEU A 237 -14.65 -8.04 17.71
CA LEU A 237 -15.71 -8.51 18.60
C LEU A 237 -15.58 -7.89 20.00
N LEU A 238 -14.37 -7.83 20.55
CA LEU A 238 -14.10 -7.16 21.83
C LEU A 238 -14.49 -5.68 21.77
N GLY A 239 -14.18 -4.99 20.66
CA GLY A 239 -14.60 -3.60 20.46
C GLY A 239 -16.12 -3.43 20.46
N VAL A 240 -16.85 -4.31 19.78
CA VAL A 240 -18.33 -4.29 19.77
C VAL A 240 -18.91 -4.56 21.15
N VAL A 241 -18.38 -5.54 21.88
CA VAL A 241 -18.86 -5.88 23.24
C VAL A 241 -18.66 -4.70 24.20
N VAL A 242 -17.50 -4.04 24.15
CA VAL A 242 -17.23 -2.86 24.98
C VAL A 242 -18.15 -1.69 24.62
N ALA A 243 -18.40 -1.48 23.32
CA ALA A 243 -19.34 -0.45 22.86
C ALA A 243 -20.77 -0.71 23.36
N LEU A 244 -21.26 -1.96 23.27
CA LEU A 244 -22.59 -2.34 23.74
C LEU A 244 -22.73 -2.32 25.27
N ALA A 245 -21.62 -2.54 25.99
CA ALA A 245 -21.57 -2.44 27.45
C ALA A 245 -21.54 -0.98 27.97
N GLY A 246 -21.60 0.02 27.08
CA GLY A 246 -21.56 1.44 27.45
C GLY A 246 -20.15 1.96 27.75
N GLY A 247 -19.11 1.29 27.24
CA GLY A 247 -17.73 1.75 27.35
C GLY A 247 -17.52 3.12 26.69
N PRO A 248 -16.50 3.88 27.11
CA PRO A 248 -16.19 5.17 26.51
C PRO A 248 -15.87 4.97 25.02
N LEU A 249 -16.70 5.59 24.18
CA LEU A 249 -16.51 5.63 22.74
C LEU A 249 -15.66 6.86 22.39
N PRO A 250 -14.77 6.77 21.40
CA PRO A 250 -14.07 7.93 20.89
C PRO A 250 -15.11 8.97 20.45
N ALA A 251 -15.03 10.18 20.99
CA ALA A 251 -15.80 11.30 20.46
C ALA A 251 -15.40 11.50 18.99
N ALA A 252 -16.38 11.36 18.09
CA ALA A 252 -16.21 11.50 16.64
C ALA A 252 -15.73 12.90 16.27
#